data_AF-A0A954JQQ5-F1
#
_entry.id   AF-A0A954JQQ5-F1
#
_cell.length_a   1.000
_cell.length_b   1.000
_cell.length_c   1.000
_cell.angle_alpha   90.00
_cell.angle_beta   90.00
_cell.angle_gamma   90.00
#
_symmetry.space_group_name_H-M   'P 1'
#
loop_
_entity.id
_entity.type
_entity.pdbx_description
1 polymer ?
#
loop_
_entity_poly.entity_id
_entity_poly.type
_entity_poly.pdbx_seq_one_letter_code
_entity_poly.pdbx_strand_id
1 'polypeptide(L)'
;MKHISKTLTLGIPAALLLAASCGSEDPAQAGYAALQSGDFQRAESLLKSAQDAASTDGAKAHELGVARCQALAHLDPVDCQRTFLDLAQATPTMDSRDFELVAGELIGLKAYDPAAFIVGAGITRFPEDERLPKLMEKLQGLAQSGDAPGLQATLTGLGYGGQ
;
A
#
# COMPACT_ATOMS: atom_id res chain seq x y z
N MET A 1 58.58 37.25 -47.85
CA MET A 1 57.75 38.48 -47.66
C MET A 1 56.30 38.09 -47.81
N LYS A 2 55.43 38.40 -46.82
CA LYS A 2 54.02 38.85 -46.94
C LYS A 2 53.04 37.98 -47.78
N HIS A 3 51.87 37.51 -47.35
CA HIS A 3 50.86 38.05 -46.42
C HIS A 3 49.90 36.95 -45.90
N ILE A 4 49.30 37.27 -44.76
CA ILE A 4 48.21 36.68 -43.98
C ILE A 4 46.89 36.55 -44.77
N SER A 5 46.08 35.50 -44.53
CA SER A 5 44.64 35.69 -44.22
C SER A 5 43.93 34.44 -43.68
N LYS A 6 43.14 34.69 -42.63
CA LYS A 6 42.30 33.77 -41.84
C LYS A 6 41.16 33.17 -42.67
N THR A 7 40.81 31.91 -42.41
CA THR A 7 39.42 31.45 -42.56
C THR A 7 39.07 30.50 -41.41
N LEU A 8 38.21 30.99 -40.52
CA LEU A 8 37.55 30.28 -39.43
C LEU A 8 36.39 29.49 -40.06
N THR A 9 36.36 28.16 -39.93
CA THR A 9 35.16 27.37 -40.29
C THR A 9 34.76 26.49 -39.13
N LEU A 10 33.65 26.88 -38.53
CA LEU A 10 32.83 26.21 -37.53
C LEU A 10 32.41 24.80 -38.00
N GLY A 11 32.45 23.81 -37.13
CA GLY A 11 32.01 22.44 -37.42
C GLY A 11 31.56 21.67 -36.18
N ILE A 12 30.42 22.06 -35.62
CA ILE A 12 29.50 21.28 -34.76
C ILE A 12 28.24 21.12 -35.64
N PRO A 13 27.47 20.00 -35.73
CA PRO A 13 27.19 18.99 -34.68
C PRO A 13 27.08 17.52 -35.16
N ALA A 14 27.16 16.58 -34.24
CA ALA A 14 26.39 15.33 -34.32
C ALA A 14 26.02 14.91 -32.88
N ALA A 15 25.09 15.66 -32.30
CA ALA A 15 24.43 15.27 -31.06
C ALA A 15 23.66 13.97 -31.33
N LEU A 16 24.12 12.87 -30.70
CA LEU A 16 23.33 11.67 -30.52
C LEU A 16 22.06 12.03 -29.73
N LEU A 17 20.99 12.36 -30.44
CA LEU A 17 19.63 12.26 -29.92
C LEU A 17 19.22 10.79 -29.99
N LEU A 18 19.75 10.00 -29.05
CA LEU A 18 19.10 8.76 -28.63
C LEU A 18 17.82 9.20 -27.91
N ALA A 19 16.76 9.38 -28.69
CA ALA A 19 15.41 9.33 -28.17
C ALA A 19 15.24 7.94 -27.56
N ALA A 20 15.50 7.85 -26.26
CA ALA A 20 14.93 6.79 -25.44
C ALA A 20 13.43 6.87 -25.67
N SER A 21 12.92 5.91 -26.44
CA SER A 21 11.51 5.58 -26.55
C SER A 21 11.04 5.23 -25.13
N CYS A 22 10.74 6.26 -24.36
CA CYS A 22 10.14 6.20 -23.04
C CYS A 22 8.68 5.81 -23.26
N GLY A 23 8.44 4.52 -23.49
CA GLY A 23 7.13 3.95 -23.24
C GLY A 23 6.94 4.00 -21.73
N SER A 24 6.48 5.13 -21.20
CA SER A 24 6.20 5.26 -19.78
C SER A 24 5.04 4.33 -19.47
N GLU A 25 5.37 3.16 -18.91
CA GLU A 25 4.37 2.28 -18.31
C GLU A 25 3.60 3.08 -17.26
N ASP A 26 2.27 3.00 -17.28
CA ASP A 26 1.43 3.64 -16.29
C ASP A 26 1.82 3.14 -14.89
N PRO A 27 2.25 4.02 -13.95
CA PRO A 27 2.67 3.61 -12.62
C PRO A 27 1.61 2.79 -11.87
N ALA A 28 0.32 3.06 -12.10
CA ALA A 28 -0.75 2.27 -11.51
C ALA A 28 -0.70 0.82 -12.01
N GLN A 29 -0.68 0.63 -13.33
CA GLN A 29 -0.60 -0.69 -13.96
C GLN A 29 0.67 -1.44 -13.54
N ALA A 30 1.82 -0.77 -13.57
CA ALA A 30 3.10 -1.31 -13.15
C ALA A 30 3.09 -1.71 -11.66
N GLY A 31 2.44 -0.91 -10.81
CA GLY A 31 2.28 -1.16 -9.38
C GLY A 31 1.45 -2.41 -9.10
N TYR A 32 0.31 -2.59 -9.79
CA TYR A 32 -0.49 -3.81 -9.68
C TYR A 32 0.26 -5.04 -10.19
N ALA A 33 0.99 -4.92 -11.31
CA ALA A 33 1.80 -6.01 -11.83
C ALA A 33 2.90 -6.43 -10.83
N ALA A 34 3.58 -5.44 -10.22
CA ALA A 34 4.57 -5.69 -9.19
C ALA A 34 3.95 -6.39 -7.97
N LEU A 35 2.79 -5.92 -7.49
CA LEU A 35 2.05 -6.52 -6.38
C LEU A 35 1.72 -8.01 -6.66
N GLN A 36 1.20 -8.30 -7.85
CA GLN A 36 0.85 -9.67 -8.26
C GLN A 36 2.07 -10.59 -8.40
N SER A 37 3.23 -10.03 -8.73
CA SER A 37 4.49 -10.77 -8.85
C SER A 37 5.24 -10.98 -7.53
N GLY A 38 4.78 -10.34 -6.44
CA GLY A 38 5.45 -10.36 -5.13
C GLY A 38 6.63 -9.38 -5.01
N ASP A 39 6.82 -8.47 -5.97
CA ASP A 39 7.79 -7.37 -5.86
C ASP A 39 7.19 -6.22 -5.03
N PHE A 40 7.03 -6.48 -3.73
CA PHE A 40 6.29 -5.60 -2.83
C PHE A 40 6.94 -4.23 -2.66
N GLN A 41 8.27 -4.15 -2.63
CA GLN A 41 8.99 -2.87 -2.57
C GLN A 41 8.68 -2.00 -3.78
N ARG A 42 8.73 -2.59 -4.99
CA ARG A 42 8.39 -1.86 -6.21
C ARG A 42 6.91 -1.51 -6.26
N ALA A 43 6.04 -2.43 -5.84
CA ALA A 43 4.60 -2.21 -5.78
C ALA A 43 4.25 -1.01 -4.89
N GLU A 44 4.80 -0.95 -3.66
CA GLU A 44 4.55 0.16 -2.73
C GLU A 44 4.94 1.51 -3.35
N SER A 45 6.15 1.61 -3.92
CA SER A 45 6.65 2.85 -4.50
C SER A 45 5.82 3.33 -5.70
N LEU A 46 5.44 2.41 -6.59
CA LEU A 46 4.65 2.71 -7.79
C LEU A 46 3.21 3.07 -7.44
N LEU A 47 2.57 2.30 -6.55
CA LEU A 47 1.20 2.53 -6.11
C LEU A 47 1.09 3.82 -5.30
N LYS A 48 2.08 4.15 -4.46
CA LYS A 48 2.14 5.45 -3.79
C LYS A 48 2.20 6.59 -4.80
N SER A 49 3.11 6.50 -5.77
CA SER A 49 3.26 7.55 -6.80
C SER A 49 1.98 7.73 -7.61
N ALA A 50 1.32 6.63 -7.98
CA ALA A 50 0.05 6.65 -8.67
C ALA A 50 -1.08 7.23 -7.80
N GLN A 51 -1.14 6.86 -6.52
CA GLN A 51 -2.13 7.37 -5.57
C GLN A 51 -2.01 8.89 -5.40
N ASP A 52 -0.79 9.40 -5.23
CA ASP A 52 -0.52 10.84 -5.11
C ASP A 52 -0.98 11.60 -6.37
N ALA A 53 -0.72 11.03 -7.56
CA ALA A 53 -1.15 11.59 -8.84
C ALA A 53 -2.67 11.55 -9.05
N ALA A 54 -3.36 10.57 -8.47
CA ALA A 54 -4.81 10.40 -8.52
C ALA A 54 -5.56 11.21 -7.43
N SER A 55 -4.89 12.08 -6.67
CA SER A 55 -5.48 12.77 -5.50
C SER A 55 -6.77 13.57 -5.75
N THR A 56 -7.02 14.01 -7.00
CA THR A 56 -8.27 14.68 -7.38
C THR A 56 -9.40 13.73 -7.75
N ASP A 57 -9.10 12.45 -7.98
CA ASP A 57 -10.04 11.35 -8.16
C ASP A 57 -10.05 10.49 -6.89
N GLY A 58 -10.94 10.83 -5.96
CA GLY A 58 -11.02 10.15 -4.66
C GLY A 58 -11.27 8.64 -4.77
N ALA A 59 -11.99 8.18 -5.79
CA ALA A 59 -12.24 6.76 -5.99
C ALA A 59 -10.97 6.03 -6.43
N LYS A 60 -10.22 6.61 -7.39
CA LYS A 60 -8.97 6.03 -7.87
C LYS A 60 -7.87 6.09 -6.81
N ALA A 61 -7.76 7.21 -6.09
CA ALA A 61 -6.81 7.35 -4.98
C ALA A 61 -7.10 6.34 -3.86
N HIS A 62 -8.38 6.05 -3.58
CA HIS A 62 -8.77 5.00 -2.63
C HIS A 62 -8.31 3.61 -3.09
N GLU A 63 -8.66 3.21 -4.31
CA GLU A 63 -8.31 1.89 -4.87
C GLU A 63 -6.79 1.65 -4.83
N LEU A 64 -6.00 2.65 -5.24
CA LEU A 64 -4.54 2.60 -5.21
C LEU A 64 -3.99 2.56 -3.78
N GLY A 65 -4.62 3.28 -2.85
CA GLY A 65 -4.26 3.28 -1.44
C GLY A 65 -4.47 1.91 -0.77
N VAL A 66 -5.58 1.22 -1.08
CA VAL A 66 -5.81 -0.14 -0.58
C VAL A 66 -4.76 -1.11 -1.13
N ALA A 67 -4.48 -1.05 -2.44
CA ALA A 67 -3.45 -1.88 -3.07
C ALA A 67 -2.05 -1.61 -2.48
N ARG A 68 -1.73 -0.35 -2.18
CA ARG A 68 -0.49 0.04 -1.49
C ARG A 68 -0.42 -0.58 -0.10
N CYS A 69 -1.52 -0.60 0.66
CA CYS A 69 -1.55 -1.26 1.96
C CYS A 69 -1.30 -2.77 1.86
N GLN A 70 -1.81 -3.43 0.81
CA GLN A 70 -1.47 -4.84 0.56
C GLN A 70 0.03 -5.05 0.33
N ALA A 71 0.70 -4.16 -0.42
CA ALA A 71 2.16 -4.21 -0.54
C ALA A 71 2.87 -3.97 0.81
N LEU A 72 2.44 -2.97 1.57
CA LEU A 72 2.99 -2.66 2.89
C LEU A 72 2.83 -3.82 3.88
N ALA A 73 1.75 -4.59 3.81
CA ALA A 73 1.54 -5.74 4.69
C ALA A 73 2.72 -6.73 4.62
N HIS A 74 3.35 -6.89 3.45
CA HIS A 74 4.53 -7.75 3.25
C HIS A 74 5.86 -7.11 3.64
N LEU A 75 5.93 -5.77 3.68
CA LEU A 75 7.17 -5.02 3.92
C LEU A 75 7.29 -4.59 5.38
N ASP A 76 6.25 -3.94 5.87
CA ASP A 76 6.15 -3.34 7.19
C ASP A 76 4.68 -3.38 7.64
N PRO A 77 4.27 -4.45 8.35
CA PRO A 77 2.91 -4.60 8.84
C PRO A 77 2.43 -3.45 9.75
N VAL A 78 3.34 -2.82 10.48
CA VAL A 78 3.01 -1.70 11.38
C VAL A 78 2.72 -0.45 10.55
N ASP A 79 3.52 -0.19 9.51
CA ASP A 79 3.23 0.91 8.60
C ASP A 79 1.98 0.66 7.75
N CYS A 80 1.71 -0.60 7.39
CA CYS A 80 0.44 -1.00 6.76
C CYS A 80 -0.75 -0.59 7.62
N GLN A 81 -0.74 -0.94 8.92
CA GLN A 81 -1.82 -0.56 9.85
C GLN A 81 -2.02 0.95 9.88
N ARG A 82 -0.95 1.71 10.12
CA ARG A 82 -1.01 3.18 10.19
C ARG A 82 -1.57 3.77 8.89
N THR A 83 -0.98 3.40 7.76
CA THR A 83 -1.34 3.91 6.44
C THR A 83 -2.79 3.57 6.09
N PHE A 84 -3.24 2.36 6.38
CA PHE A 84 -4.61 1.95 6.10
C PHE A 84 -5.63 2.70 6.97
N LEU A 85 -5.35 2.87 8.27
CA LEU A 85 -6.26 3.60 9.17
C LEU A 85 -6.35 5.08 8.81
N ASP A 86 -5.24 5.70 8.39
CA ASP A 86 -5.24 7.08 7.89
C ASP A 86 -6.04 7.19 6.58
N LEU A 87 -5.85 6.25 5.65
CA LEU A 87 -6.64 6.17 4.41
C LEU A 87 -8.13 6.02 4.70
N ALA A 88 -8.50 5.16 5.65
CA ALA A 88 -9.88 4.93 6.05
C ALA A 88 -10.52 6.21 6.62
N GLN A 89 -9.81 6.95 7.46
CA GLN A 89 -10.29 8.23 7.98
C GLN A 89 -10.47 9.27 6.87
N ALA A 90 -9.57 9.30 5.88
CA ALA A 90 -9.64 10.22 4.76
C ALA A 90 -10.68 9.84 3.69
N THR A 91 -11.20 8.62 3.71
CA THR A 91 -12.05 8.06 2.65
C THR A 91 -13.43 7.65 3.19
N PRO A 92 -14.45 8.53 3.15
CA PRO A 92 -15.80 8.21 3.62
C PRO A 92 -16.46 7.04 2.87
N THR A 93 -16.10 6.84 1.60
CA THR A 93 -16.64 5.79 0.73
C THR A 93 -15.98 4.43 0.91
N MET A 94 -14.94 4.31 1.74
CA MET A 94 -14.34 3.02 2.09
C MET A 94 -15.40 2.12 2.72
N ASP A 95 -15.41 0.85 2.36
CA ASP A 95 -16.38 -0.14 2.84
C ASP A 95 -15.71 -1.25 3.69
N SER A 96 -16.52 -2.10 4.29
CA SER A 96 -16.04 -3.19 5.16
C SER A 96 -15.23 -4.27 4.42
N ARG A 97 -15.37 -4.42 3.09
CA ARG A 97 -14.52 -5.32 2.29
C ARG A 97 -13.08 -4.83 2.26
N ASP A 98 -12.84 -3.52 2.24
CA ASP A 98 -11.48 -2.97 2.25
C ASP A 98 -10.76 -3.33 3.56
N PHE A 99 -11.48 -3.21 4.68
CA PHE A 99 -10.98 -3.60 6.01
C PHE A 99 -10.71 -5.12 6.09
N GLU A 100 -11.65 -5.94 5.62
CA GLU A 100 -11.51 -7.39 5.58
C GLU A 100 -10.32 -7.82 4.72
N LEU A 101 -10.14 -7.19 3.55
CA LEU A 101 -9.07 -7.50 2.61
C LEU A 101 -7.69 -7.26 3.24
N VAL A 102 -7.45 -6.05 3.79
CA VAL A 102 -6.15 -5.70 4.35
C VAL A 102 -5.87 -6.44 5.66
N ALA A 103 -6.87 -6.59 6.53
CA ALA A 103 -6.72 -7.39 7.74
C ALA A 103 -6.48 -8.87 7.43
N GLY A 104 -7.17 -9.42 6.43
CA GLY A 104 -7.00 -10.80 5.98
C GLY A 104 -5.58 -11.07 5.48
N GLU A 105 -5.00 -10.14 4.71
CA GLU A 105 -3.61 -10.20 4.27
C GLU A 105 -2.64 -10.26 5.46
N LEU A 106 -2.79 -9.35 6.42
CA LEU A 106 -1.96 -9.30 7.64
C LEU A 106 -2.10 -10.59 8.47
N ILE A 107 -3.31 -11.14 8.59
CA ILE A 107 -3.54 -12.43 9.27
C ILE A 107 -2.80 -13.56 8.53
N GLY A 108 -2.86 -13.58 7.19
CA GLY A 108 -2.13 -14.55 6.36
C GLY A 108 -0.62 -14.49 6.58
N LEU A 109 -0.10 -13.28 6.82
CA LEU A 109 1.31 -13.01 7.13
C LEU A 109 1.66 -13.15 8.62
N LYS A 110 0.72 -13.58 9.45
CA LYS A 110 0.86 -13.70 10.91
C LYS A 110 1.16 -12.38 11.63
N ALA A 111 0.88 -11.24 10.99
CA ALA A 111 0.95 -9.91 11.58
C ALA A 111 -0.34 -9.60 12.36
N TYR A 112 -0.58 -10.39 13.40
CA TYR A 112 -1.88 -10.41 14.09
C TYR A 112 -2.21 -9.12 14.84
N ASP A 113 -1.21 -8.48 15.45
CA ASP A 113 -1.42 -7.22 16.18
C ASP A 113 -1.92 -6.10 15.24
N PRO A 114 -1.21 -5.76 14.14
CA PRO A 114 -1.72 -4.89 13.09
C PRO A 114 -3.12 -5.23 12.59
N ALA A 115 -3.38 -6.52 12.34
CA ALA A 115 -4.68 -6.98 11.88
C ALA A 115 -5.78 -6.69 12.90
N ALA A 116 -5.55 -6.93 14.19
CA ALA A 116 -6.53 -6.70 15.25
C ALA A 116 -6.95 -5.23 15.34
N PHE A 117 -6.01 -4.29 15.16
CA PHE A 117 -6.33 -2.87 15.11
C PHE A 117 -7.20 -2.50 13.91
N ILE A 118 -6.89 -3.02 12.71
CA ILE A 118 -7.70 -2.78 11.50
C ILE A 118 -9.11 -3.36 11.69
N VAL A 119 -9.22 -4.61 12.13
CA VAL A 119 -10.52 -5.27 12.36
C VAL A 119 -11.32 -4.50 13.41
N GLY A 120 -10.72 -4.12 14.54
CA GLY A 120 -11.39 -3.36 15.60
C GLY A 120 -11.94 -2.01 15.12
N ALA A 121 -11.15 -1.26 14.34
CA ALA A 121 -11.59 -0.01 13.71
C ALA A 121 -12.75 -0.26 12.72
N GLY A 122 -12.66 -1.34 11.94
CA GLY A 122 -13.71 -1.74 11.02
C GLY A 122 -15.02 -2.12 11.71
N ILE A 123 -14.98 -2.90 12.81
CA ILE A 123 -16.17 -3.24 13.62
C ILE A 123 -16.85 -1.98 14.15
N THR A 124 -16.06 -1.01 14.62
CA THR A 124 -16.60 0.26 15.11
C THR A 124 -17.28 1.07 14.01
N ARG A 125 -16.70 1.05 12.79
CA ARG A 125 -17.25 1.78 11.63
C ARG A 125 -18.45 1.08 11.00
N PHE A 126 -18.47 -0.25 10.99
CA PHE A 126 -19.48 -1.08 10.32
C PHE A 126 -20.07 -2.12 11.29
N PRO A 127 -20.82 -1.70 12.32
CA PRO A 127 -21.29 -2.59 13.39
C PRO A 127 -22.29 -3.67 12.92
N GLU A 128 -22.96 -3.43 11.79
CA GLU A 128 -23.94 -4.36 11.20
C GLU A 128 -23.28 -5.42 10.29
N ASP A 129 -21.98 -5.30 9.99
CA ASP A 129 -21.29 -6.21 9.07
C ASP A 129 -20.63 -7.37 9.83
N GLU A 130 -21.20 -8.58 9.69
CA GLU A 130 -20.73 -9.76 10.40
C GLU A 130 -19.34 -10.27 10.00
N ARG A 131 -18.76 -9.79 8.89
CA ARG A 131 -17.46 -10.30 8.41
C ARG A 131 -16.33 -9.90 9.36
N LEU A 132 -16.34 -8.65 9.83
CA LEU A 132 -15.29 -8.13 10.70
C LEU A 132 -15.30 -8.75 12.11
N PRO A 133 -16.45 -8.95 12.77
CA PRO A 133 -16.54 -9.77 13.98
C PRO A 133 -16.00 -11.19 13.79
N LYS A 134 -16.30 -11.87 12.67
CA LYS A 134 -15.76 -13.21 12.39
C LYS A 134 -14.24 -13.22 12.25
N LEU A 135 -13.65 -12.17 11.67
CA LEU A 135 -12.18 -12.00 11.65
C LEU A 135 -11.62 -11.77 13.07
N MET A 136 -12.33 -11.01 13.92
CA MET A 136 -11.93 -10.79 15.31
C MET A 136 -12.00 -12.10 16.13
N GLU A 137 -13.06 -12.90 15.96
CA GLU A 137 -13.18 -14.22 16.59
C GLU A 137 -12.02 -15.15 16.21
N LYS A 138 -11.61 -15.13 14.93
CA LYS A 138 -10.42 -15.87 14.48
C LYS A 138 -9.15 -15.41 15.21
N LEU A 139 -8.96 -14.11 15.39
CA LEU A 139 -7.82 -13.55 16.14
C LEU A 139 -7.88 -13.96 17.63
N GLN A 140 -9.06 -13.94 18.26
CA GLN A 140 -9.24 -14.42 19.62
C GLN A 140 -8.88 -15.91 19.75
N GLY A 141 -9.30 -16.76 18.80
CA GLY A 141 -8.92 -18.17 18.77
C GLY A 141 -7.40 -18.39 18.63
N LEU A 142 -6.71 -17.56 17.83
CA LEU A 142 -5.26 -17.59 17.71
C LEU A 142 -4.54 -17.17 19.01
N ALA A 143 -5.11 -16.21 19.75
CA ALA A 143 -4.57 -15.81 21.04
C ALA A 143 -4.75 -16.91 22.10
N GLN A 144 -5.92 -17.55 22.15
CA GLN A 144 -6.25 -18.60 23.12
C GLN A 144 -5.47 -19.91 22.88
N SER A 145 -5.21 -20.26 21.62
CA SER A 145 -4.44 -21.47 21.25
C SER A 145 -2.94 -21.33 21.51
N GLY A 146 -2.44 -20.10 21.70
CA GLY A 146 -1.02 -19.82 21.84
C GLY A 146 -0.26 -19.71 20.51
N ASP A 147 -0.96 -19.78 19.38
CA ASP A 147 -0.38 -19.65 18.03
C ASP A 147 0.04 -18.21 17.69
N ALA A 148 -0.41 -17.24 18.50
CA ALA A 148 -0.09 -15.82 18.39
C ALA A 148 0.40 -15.23 19.73
N PRO A 149 1.66 -15.50 20.14
CA PRO A 149 2.23 -14.92 21.34
C PRO A 149 2.19 -13.40 21.29
N GLY A 150 1.59 -12.76 22.30
CA GLY A 150 1.43 -11.30 22.39
C GLY A 150 0.06 -10.78 21.96
N LEU A 151 -0.66 -11.49 21.10
CA LEU A 151 -1.98 -11.06 20.60
C LEU A 151 -3.00 -10.87 21.72
N GLN A 152 -2.95 -11.70 22.78
CA GLN A 152 -3.84 -11.56 23.92
C GLN A 152 -3.75 -10.17 24.59
N ALA A 153 -2.54 -9.60 24.69
CA ALA A 153 -2.35 -8.28 25.28
C ALA A 153 -2.96 -7.19 24.39
N THR A 154 -2.75 -7.28 23.07
CA THR A 154 -3.35 -6.40 22.08
C THR A 154 -4.88 -6.45 22.13
N LEU A 155 -5.46 -7.65 22.10
CA LEU A 155 -6.91 -7.84 22.19
C LEU A 155 -7.47 -7.28 23.50
N THR A 156 -6.77 -7.48 24.62
CA THR A 156 -7.17 -6.89 25.91
C THR A 156 -7.18 -5.36 25.85
N GLY A 157 -6.13 -4.74 25.28
CA GLY A 157 -6.05 -3.29 25.10
C GLY A 157 -7.16 -2.72 24.21
N LEU A 158 -7.66 -3.52 23.27
CA LEU A 158 -8.78 -3.19 22.39
C LEU A 158 -10.17 -3.50 22.99
N GLY A 159 -10.23 -4.08 24.19
CA GLY A 159 -11.49 -4.45 24.86
C GLY A 159 -12.03 -5.85 24.53
N TYR A 160 -11.23 -6.69 23.87
CA TYR A 160 -11.59 -8.06 23.43
C TYR A 160 -10.94 -9.18 24.27
N GLY A 161 -10.20 -8.85 25.33
CA GLY A 161 -9.39 -9.80 26.11
C GLY A 161 -10.10 -10.56 27.23
N GLY A 162 -11.44 -10.56 27.26
CA GLY A 162 -12.23 -11.10 28.36
C GLY A 162 -13.24 -12.17 27.93
N GLN A 163 -12.78 -13.25 27.29
CA GLN A 163 -13.53 -14.51 27.14
C GLN A 163 -12.56 -15.71 27.15
#